data_AF-V4JRV9-F1
#
_entry.id   AF-V4JRV9-F1
#
_cell.length_a   1.000
_cell.length_b   1.000
_cell.length_c   1.000
_cell.angle_alpha   90.00
_cell.angle_beta   90.00
_cell.angle_gamma   90.00
#
_symmetry.space_group_name_H-M   'P 1'
#
loop_
_entity.id
_entity.type
_entity.pdbx_description
1 polymer ?
#
loop_
_entity_poly.entity_id
_entity_poly.type
_entity_poly.pdbx_seq_one_letter_code
_entity_poly.pdbx_strand_id
1 'polypeptide(L)'
;MSVETVLSIIGFGLSVGAFVPLFFLKDRRREVAVVSLASIICAIAAWHALRWYHYDKELSYVKGEIVEELSRRDMTYEDIQFHVTGVESAIVLDAMHAMLRAKTIASETQPLHDSRGQEFQVRLYSTPPPER
;
A
#
# COMPACT_ATOMS: atom_id res chain seq x y z
N MET A 1 21.85 4.44 0.00
CA MET A 1 21.30 5.66 0.60
C MET A 1 19.81 5.41 0.80
N SER A 2 19.30 5.42 2.04
CA SER A 2 17.89 5.04 2.30
C SER A 2 16.94 6.14 1.84
N VAL A 3 15.72 5.77 1.46
CA VAL A 3 14.64 6.71 1.09
C VAL A 3 14.38 7.72 2.21
N GLU A 4 14.50 7.29 3.46
CA GLU A 4 14.43 8.12 4.66
C GLU A 4 15.49 9.23 4.65
N THR A 5 16.72 8.92 4.23
CA THR A 5 17.80 9.92 4.14
C THR A 5 17.46 11.01 3.13
N VAL A 6 16.88 10.63 1.98
CA VAL A 6 16.48 11.58 0.93
C VAL A 6 15.31 12.44 1.40
N LEU A 7 14.30 11.85 2.05
CA LEU A 7 13.18 12.59 2.64
C LEU A 7 13.64 13.53 3.76
N SER A 8 14.59 13.13 4.60
CA SER A 8 15.16 14.00 5.62
C SER A 8 15.92 15.19 5.02
N ILE A 9 16.70 14.97 3.95
CA ILE A 9 17.41 16.05 3.24
C ILE A 9 16.42 17.02 2.59
N ILE A 10 15.37 16.51 1.94
CA ILE A 10 14.32 17.34 1.32
C ILE A 10 13.55 18.10 2.40
N GLY A 11 13.18 17.45 3.51
CA GLY A 11 12.50 18.08 4.64
C GLY A 11 13.34 19.17 5.31
N PHE A 12 14.65 18.93 5.48
CA PHE A 12 15.58 19.93 6.01
C PHE A 12 15.75 21.12 5.04
N GLY A 13 15.88 20.85 3.74
CA GLY A 13 15.95 21.87 2.70
C GLY A 13 14.69 22.73 2.61
N LEU A 14 13.51 22.14 2.77
CA LEU A 14 12.24 22.87 2.84
C LEU A 14 12.11 23.69 4.12
N SER A 15 12.59 23.18 5.26
CA SER A 15 12.57 23.92 6.53
C SER A 15 13.50 25.13 6.50
N VAL A 16 14.78 24.96 6.11
CA VAL A 16 15.75 26.05 6.04
C VAL A 16 15.41 27.01 4.89
N GLY A 17 15.04 26.47 3.73
CA GLY A 17 14.74 27.23 2.52
C GLY A 17 13.43 28.01 2.56
N ALA A 18 12.41 27.58 3.33
CA ALA A 18 11.17 28.33 3.50
C ALA A 18 11.34 29.53 4.46
N PHE A 19 12.26 29.44 5.42
CA PHE A 19 12.50 30.50 6.40
C PHE A 19 13.37 31.65 5.85
N VAL A 20 14.34 31.38 4.97
CA VAL A 20 15.24 32.42 4.41
C VAL A 20 14.48 33.55 3.67
N PRO A 21 13.49 33.28 2.80
CA PRO A 21 12.76 34.34 2.11
C PRO A 21 11.85 35.16 3.04
N LEU A 22 11.32 34.57 4.11
CA LEU A 22 10.46 35.27 5.09
C LEU A 22 11.20 36.38 5.84
N PHE A 23 12.53 36.24 6.04
CA PHE A 23 13.35 37.28 6.67
C PHE A 23 13.85 38.34 5.69
N PHE A 24 14.08 38.01 4.42
CA PHE A 24 14.62 38.93 3.42
C PHE A 24 13.54 39.66 2.58
N LEU A 25 12.32 39.14 2.49
CA LEU A 25 11.25 39.67 1.62
C LEU A 25 10.11 40.35 2.37
N LYS A 26 10.41 40.93 3.54
CA LYS A 26 9.42 41.47 4.49
C LYS A 26 8.41 42.44 3.86
N ASP A 27 8.81 43.22 2.84
CA ASP A 27 7.92 44.18 2.14
C ASP A 27 7.32 43.64 0.83
N ARG A 28 7.77 42.47 0.34
CA ARG A 28 7.29 41.85 -0.91
C ARG A 28 6.25 40.77 -0.60
N ARG A 29 5.09 41.21 -0.09
CA ARG A 29 3.97 40.34 0.31
C ARG A 29 3.60 39.26 -0.71
N ARG A 30 3.67 39.58 -2.02
CA ARG A 30 3.39 38.60 -3.10
C ARG A 30 4.43 37.48 -3.16
N GLU A 31 5.71 37.80 -3.00
CA GLU A 31 6.79 36.79 -3.06
C GLU A 31 6.79 35.91 -1.82
N VAL A 32 6.53 36.50 -0.64
CA VAL A 32 6.32 35.74 0.60
C VAL A 32 5.12 34.79 0.48
N ALA A 33 4.02 35.23 -0.15
CA ALA A 33 2.86 34.39 -0.39
C ALA A 33 3.17 33.22 -1.35
N VAL A 34 3.95 33.46 -2.42
CA VAL A 34 4.37 32.42 -3.36
C VAL A 34 5.27 31.38 -2.69
N VAL A 35 6.25 31.82 -1.90
CA VAL A 35 7.14 30.91 -1.15
C VAL A 35 6.35 30.09 -0.14
N SER A 36 5.43 30.72 0.60
CA SER A 36 4.56 30.03 1.55
C SER A 36 3.66 29.01 0.87
N LEU A 37 3.12 29.34 -0.31
CA LEU A 37 2.29 28.39 -1.07
C LEU A 37 3.13 27.22 -1.59
N ALA A 38 4.33 27.48 -2.11
CA ALA A 38 5.24 26.45 -2.59
C ALA A 38 5.66 25.50 -1.46
N SER A 39 5.96 26.01 -0.26
CA SER A 39 6.33 25.17 0.88
C SER A 39 5.15 24.31 1.36
N ILE A 40 3.92 24.83 1.36
CA ILE A 40 2.72 24.03 1.66
C ILE A 40 2.54 22.91 0.63
N ILE A 41 2.68 23.20 -0.67
CA ILE A 41 2.56 22.19 -1.73
C ILE A 41 3.62 21.11 -1.55
N CYS A 42 4.87 21.49 -1.27
CA CYS A 42 5.94 20.53 -1.01
C CYS A 42 5.69 19.69 0.24
N ALA A 43 5.13 20.26 1.31
CA ALA A 43 4.76 19.53 2.52
C ALA A 43 3.65 18.50 2.24
N ILE A 44 2.63 18.87 1.47
CA ILE A 44 1.55 17.96 1.05
C ILE A 44 2.13 16.84 0.18
N ALA A 45 3.01 17.16 -0.77
CA ALA A 45 3.66 16.16 -1.62
C ALA A 45 4.51 15.18 -0.81
N ALA A 46 5.30 15.68 0.15
CA ALA A 46 6.11 14.85 1.04
C ALA A 46 5.24 13.95 1.92
N TRP A 47 4.13 14.47 2.46
CA TRP A 47 3.17 13.67 3.22
C TRP A 47 2.55 12.55 2.40
N HIS A 48 2.12 12.86 1.17
CA HIS A 48 1.58 11.86 0.26
C HIS A 48 2.62 10.80 -0.12
N ALA A 49 3.86 11.19 -0.39
CA ALA A 49 4.95 10.27 -0.68
C ALA A 49 5.23 9.34 0.51
N LEU A 50 5.24 9.87 1.74
CA LEU A 50 5.44 9.09 2.96
C LEU A 50 4.28 8.10 3.17
N ARG A 51 3.03 8.55 3.00
CA ARG A 51 1.85 7.68 3.10
C ARG A 51 1.89 6.56 2.07
N TRP A 52 2.24 6.88 0.83
CA TRP A 52 2.35 5.89 -0.25
C TRP A 52 3.46 4.88 0.03
N TYR A 53 4.61 5.32 0.56
CA TYR A 53 5.69 4.42 0.98
C TYR A 53 5.27 3.45 2.09
N HIS A 54 4.55 3.94 3.13
CA HIS A 54 4.03 3.06 4.17
C HIS A 54 3.03 2.06 3.63
N TYR A 55 2.10 2.51 2.78
CA TYR A 55 1.13 1.64 2.12
C TYR A 55 1.81 0.57 1.25
N ASP A 56 2.82 0.93 0.45
CA ASP A 56 3.53 -0.02 -0.41
C ASP A 56 4.31 -1.07 0.40
N LYS A 57 4.90 -0.66 1.53
CA LYS A 57 5.57 -1.58 2.46
C LYS A 57 4.57 -2.55 3.10
N GLU A 58 3.44 -2.05 3.55
CA GLU A 58 2.37 -2.87 4.15
C GLU A 58 1.77 -3.83 3.12
N LEU A 59 1.50 -3.34 1.91
CA LEU A 59 1.03 -4.16 0.79
C LEU A 59 2.02 -5.28 0.45
N SER A 60 3.32 -4.98 0.45
CA SER A 60 4.37 -5.98 0.20
C SER A 60 4.45 -7.04 1.30
N TYR A 61 4.30 -6.62 2.57
CA TYR A 61 4.22 -7.55 3.70
C TYR A 61 3.01 -8.47 3.59
N VAL A 62 1.82 -7.91 3.34
CA VAL A 62 0.57 -8.65 3.17
C VAL A 62 0.65 -9.66 2.03
N LYS A 63 1.22 -9.27 0.89
CA LYS A 63 1.44 -10.21 -0.23
C LYS A 63 2.30 -11.40 0.19
N GLY A 64 3.34 -11.17 0.98
CA GLY A 64 4.20 -12.24 1.49
C GLY A 64 3.43 -13.23 2.37
N GLU A 65 2.69 -12.71 3.34
CA GLU A 65 1.84 -13.51 4.24
C GLU A 65 0.80 -14.33 3.45
N ILE A 66 0.13 -13.71 2.46
CA ILE A 66 -0.85 -14.41 1.61
C ILE A 66 -0.19 -15.57 0.85
N VAL A 67 1.00 -15.36 0.25
CA VAL A 67 1.70 -16.45 -0.44
C VAL A 67 2.10 -17.56 0.51
N GLU A 68 2.61 -17.21 1.69
CA GLU A 68 3.00 -18.20 2.70
C GLU A 68 1.81 -19.06 3.12
N GLU A 69 0.66 -18.45 3.40
CA GLU A 69 -0.54 -19.18 3.79
C GLU A 69 -1.09 -20.03 2.63
N LEU A 70 -1.16 -19.48 1.41
CA LEU A 70 -1.60 -20.23 0.23
C LEU A 70 -0.66 -21.36 -0.19
N SER A 71 0.62 -21.31 0.21
CA SER A 71 1.57 -22.41 -0.04
C SER A 71 1.26 -23.66 0.79
N ARG A 72 0.51 -23.51 1.89
CA ARG A 72 0.16 -24.61 2.80
C ARG A 72 -1.13 -25.29 2.39
N ARG A 73 -2.12 -24.53 1.94
CA ARG A 73 -3.42 -25.02 1.46
C ARG A 73 -4.15 -23.97 0.64
N ASP A 74 -5.08 -24.42 -0.18
CA ASP A 74 -6.04 -23.54 -0.85
C ASP A 74 -6.97 -22.91 0.20
N MET A 75 -7.24 -21.61 0.06
CA MET A 75 -8.01 -20.85 1.03
C MET A 75 -9.08 -19.97 0.37
N THR A 76 -10.16 -19.71 1.09
CA THR A 76 -11.15 -18.69 0.71
C THR A 76 -10.63 -17.29 1.04
N TYR A 77 -11.32 -16.25 0.54
CA TYR A 77 -10.97 -14.88 0.92
C TYR A 77 -11.15 -14.65 2.42
N GLU A 78 -12.22 -15.20 3.00
CA GLU A 78 -12.52 -15.12 4.42
C GLU A 78 -11.43 -15.77 5.27
N ASP A 79 -10.93 -16.92 4.83
CA ASP A 79 -9.80 -17.59 5.48
C ASP A 79 -8.54 -16.72 5.43
N ILE A 80 -8.19 -16.18 4.25
CA ILE A 80 -7.02 -15.30 4.09
C ILE A 80 -7.14 -14.08 5.00
N GLN A 81 -8.30 -13.44 5.04
CA GLN A 81 -8.55 -12.28 5.90
C GLN A 81 -8.45 -12.64 7.39
N PHE A 82 -8.84 -13.86 7.77
CA PHE A 82 -8.71 -14.34 9.15
C PHE A 82 -7.25 -14.59 9.55
N HIS A 83 -6.40 -15.10 8.64
CA HIS A 83 -4.99 -15.37 8.94
C HIS A 83 -4.13 -14.09 8.90
N VAL A 84 -4.41 -13.17 7.98
CA VAL A 84 -3.74 -11.87 7.87
C VAL A 84 -4.36 -10.87 8.86
N THR A 85 -4.11 -11.08 10.16
CA THR A 85 -4.66 -10.24 11.23
C THR A 85 -3.93 -8.90 11.36
N GLY A 86 -4.65 -7.87 11.85
CA GLY A 86 -4.06 -6.56 12.17
C GLY A 86 -3.87 -5.63 10.98
N VAL A 87 -4.36 -6.00 9.79
CA VAL A 87 -4.30 -5.20 8.57
C VAL A 87 -5.72 -4.78 8.15
N GLU A 88 -5.85 -3.58 7.59
CA GLU A 88 -7.12 -3.12 7.04
C GLU A 88 -7.57 -4.01 5.85
N SER A 89 -8.84 -4.44 5.86
CA SER A 89 -9.40 -5.34 4.84
C SER A 89 -9.22 -4.82 3.41
N ALA A 90 -9.22 -3.50 3.22
CA ALA A 90 -8.98 -2.87 1.93
C ALA A 90 -7.59 -3.20 1.36
N ILE A 91 -6.56 -3.23 2.21
CA ILE A 91 -5.18 -3.55 1.82
C ILE A 91 -5.06 -5.02 1.42
N VAL A 92 -5.73 -5.92 2.15
CA VAL A 92 -5.78 -7.36 1.82
C VAL A 92 -6.43 -7.57 0.45
N LEU A 93 -7.55 -6.88 0.19
CA LEU A 93 -8.24 -6.97 -1.10
C LEU A 93 -7.40 -6.41 -2.26
N ASP A 94 -6.73 -5.28 -2.05
CA ASP A 94 -5.81 -4.69 -3.02
C ASP A 94 -4.63 -5.63 -3.30
N ALA A 95 -4.06 -6.26 -2.26
CA ALA A 95 -3.00 -7.25 -2.40
C ALA A 95 -3.46 -8.43 -3.25
N MET A 96 -4.60 -9.03 -2.91
CA MET A 96 -5.21 -10.14 -3.65
C MET A 96 -5.44 -9.78 -5.13
N HIS A 97 -6.03 -8.62 -5.41
CA HIS A 97 -6.25 -8.15 -6.77
C HIS A 97 -4.94 -7.94 -7.54
N ALA A 98 -3.93 -7.33 -6.90
CA ALA A 98 -2.62 -7.14 -7.52
C ALA A 98 -1.95 -8.48 -7.84
N MET A 99 -2.05 -9.46 -6.94
CA MET A 99 -1.45 -10.79 -7.09
C MET A 99 -2.15 -11.61 -8.19
N LEU A 100 -3.48 -11.56 -8.27
CA LEU A 100 -4.25 -12.18 -9.37
C LEU A 100 -3.86 -11.61 -10.73
N ARG A 101 -3.74 -10.27 -10.83
CA ARG A 101 -3.30 -9.60 -12.07
C ARG A 101 -1.87 -9.97 -12.45
N ALA A 102 -0.99 -10.10 -11.45
CA ALA A 102 0.39 -10.51 -11.64
C ALA A 102 0.54 -12.03 -11.86
N LYS A 103 -0.55 -12.81 -11.77
CA LYS A 103 -0.57 -14.27 -11.83
C LYS A 103 0.33 -14.94 -10.77
N THR A 104 0.58 -14.28 -9.64
CA THR A 104 1.29 -14.89 -8.53
C THR A 104 0.39 -15.79 -7.69
N ILE A 105 -0.93 -15.60 -7.78
CA ILE A 105 -1.96 -16.50 -7.25
C ILE A 105 -2.99 -16.77 -8.35
N ALA A 106 -3.62 -17.93 -8.29
CA ALA A 106 -4.74 -18.31 -9.10
C ALA A 106 -6.03 -18.26 -8.27
N SER A 107 -7.18 -18.15 -8.95
CA SER A 107 -8.49 -18.32 -8.34
C SER A 107 -9.30 -19.33 -9.13
N GLU A 108 -9.87 -20.30 -8.43
CA GLU A 108 -10.78 -21.29 -8.99
C GLU A 108 -12.11 -21.25 -8.23
N THR A 109 -13.22 -21.40 -8.95
CA THR A 109 -14.54 -21.54 -8.33
C THR A 109 -14.85 -23.03 -8.20
N GLN A 110 -15.01 -23.51 -6.97
CA GLN A 110 -15.36 -24.90 -6.69
C GLN A 110 -16.76 -25.00 -6.08
N PRO A 111 -17.56 -26.00 -6.49
CA PRO A 111 -18.83 -26.29 -5.83
C PRO A 111 -18.57 -26.98 -4.49
N LEU A 112 -19.16 -26.44 -3.43
CA LEU A 112 -19.23 -27.05 -2.11
C LEU A 112 -20.68 -27.39 -1.78
N HIS A 113 -20.89 -28.43 -0.99
CA HIS A 113 -22.21 -28.84 -0.53
C HIS A 113 -22.37 -28.52 0.95
N ASP A 114 -23.50 -27.91 1.31
CA ASP A 114 -23.87 -27.72 2.71
C ASP A 114 -24.24 -29.08 3.33
N SER A 115 -24.29 -29.13 4.66
CA SER A 115 -24.87 -30.19 5.49
C SER A 115 -26.27 -30.66 5.04
N ARG A 116 -27.00 -29.82 4.31
CA ARG A 116 -28.32 -30.11 3.71
C ARG A 116 -28.26 -30.62 2.27
N GLY A 117 -27.07 -30.81 1.70
CA GLY A 117 -26.85 -31.24 0.32
C GLY A 117 -27.05 -30.15 -0.74
N GLN A 118 -27.26 -28.89 -0.33
CA GLN A 118 -27.38 -27.77 -1.27
C GLN A 118 -26.00 -27.36 -1.78
N GLU A 119 -25.86 -27.26 -3.10
CA GLU A 119 -24.63 -26.82 -3.77
C GLU A 119 -24.51 -25.29 -3.73
N PHE A 120 -23.35 -24.80 -3.34
CA PHE A 120 -22.98 -23.40 -3.43
C PHE A 120 -21.56 -23.27 -3.98
N GLN A 121 -21.31 -22.18 -4.71
CA GLN A 121 -20.02 -21.93 -5.32
C GLN A 121 -19.14 -21.11 -4.39
N VAL A 122 -17.92 -21.59 -4.15
CA VAL A 122 -16.90 -20.87 -3.38
C VAL A 122 -15.69 -20.61 -4.24
N ARG A 123 -15.14 -19.40 -4.12
CA ARG A 123 -13.89 -19.05 -4.79
C ARG A 123 -12.72 -19.38 -3.87
N LEU A 124 -11.89 -20.31 -4.32
CA LEU A 124 -10.64 -20.69 -3.68
C LEU A 124 -9.48 -20.02 -4.39
N TYR A 125 -8.47 -19.67 -3.61
CA TYR A 125 -7.23 -19.11 -4.10
C TYR A 125 -6.10 -20.09 -3.82
N SER A 126 -5.14 -20.17 -4.74
CA SER A 126 -4.00 -21.08 -4.65
C SER A 126 -2.77 -20.48 -5.31
N THR A 127 -1.58 -20.96 -4.94
CA THR A 127 -0.37 -20.63 -5.69
C THR A 127 -0.34 -21.45 -6.99
N PRO A 128 -0.08 -20.82 -8.16
CA PRO A 128 -0.03 -21.56 -9.42
C PRO A 128 1.08 -22.62 -9.37
N PRO A 129 0.85 -23.81 -9.99
CA PRO A 129 1.88 -24.83 -10.06
C PRO A 129 3.10 -24.28 -10.83
N PRO A 130 4.33 -24.68 -10.46
CA PRO A 130 5.52 -24.25 -11.18
C PRO A 130 5.39 -24.66 -12.65
N GLU A 131 5.51 -23.68 -13.56
CA GLU A 131 5.54 -23.93 -15.00
C GLU A 131 6.71 -24.91 -15.29
N ARG A 132 6.37 -26.07 -15.87
CA ARG A 132 7.33 -27.12 -16.25
C ARG A 132 7.98 -26.83 -17.59
#